data_AF-A0A7S3RID6-F1
#
_entry.id   AF-A0A7S3RID6-F1
#
_cell.length_a   1.000
_cell.length_b   1.000
_cell.length_c   1.000
_cell.angle_alpha   90.00
_cell.angle_beta   90.00
_cell.angle_gamma   90.00
#
_symmetry.space_group_name_H-M   'P 1'
#
loop_
_entity.id
_entity.type
_entity.pdbx_description
1 polymer ?
#
loop_
_entity_poly.entity_id
_entity_poly.type
_entity_poly.pdbx_seq_one_letter_code
_entity_poly.pdbx_strand_id
1 'polypeptide(L)'
;SLKTQASPRPSRSPPCIPASLDGLSTPQAFTFLPALGAYVFVFAFTIRKYAVVKKLWHELALMIAHYAMFYYALQLAGASLGSGLAFYCTGYAWQGIYLGFFFGLSHFAVERVPSTATWLESSMIGTVDWGGSSAFCGYVSGFLNIQIEHHMAPQMPMENLRQIRADCKASAEKLGLPYRELSFAGAVKLMMVGLWRTGRDELQLRSDRRKYSRTQAYMAAASAVVENLKAD
;
A
#
# COMPACT_ATOMS: atom_id res chain seq x y z
N SER A 1 19.61 -6.37 43.54
CA SER A 1 19.41 -6.01 42.12
C SER A 1 18.18 -5.11 42.02
N LEU A 2 18.40 -3.79 42.01
CA LEU A 2 17.34 -2.78 41.97
C LEU A 2 16.77 -2.72 40.55
N LYS A 3 15.51 -3.15 40.38
CA LYS A 3 14.72 -2.90 39.17
C LYS A 3 14.35 -1.42 39.15
N THR A 4 15.10 -0.61 38.41
CA THR A 4 14.67 0.72 37.98
C THR A 4 13.45 0.54 37.07
N GLN A 5 12.25 0.86 37.58
CA GLN A 5 11.09 1.11 36.74
C GLN A 5 11.39 2.35 35.89
N ALA A 6 11.68 2.14 34.61
CA ALA A 6 11.73 3.24 33.66
C ALA A 6 10.35 3.91 33.64
N SER A 7 10.31 5.22 33.88
CA SER A 7 9.08 5.99 33.71
C SER A 7 8.58 5.83 32.26
N PRO A 8 7.26 5.72 32.03
CA PRO A 8 6.72 5.73 30.69
C PRO A 8 7.13 7.04 30.03
N ARG A 9 7.91 6.97 28.94
CA ARG A 9 8.19 8.16 28.12
C ARG A 9 6.84 8.76 27.74
N PRO A 10 6.65 10.09 27.86
CA PRO A 10 5.44 10.72 27.36
C PRO A 10 5.30 10.33 25.88
N SER A 11 4.19 9.68 25.53
CA SER A 11 3.90 9.36 24.14
C SER A 11 3.89 10.68 23.40
N ARG A 12 4.90 10.95 22.56
CA ARG A 12 4.86 12.11 21.67
C ARG A 12 3.58 11.99 20.87
N SER A 13 2.70 12.96 20.99
CA SER A 13 1.54 13.05 20.11
C SER A 13 2.06 13.02 18.67
N PRO A 14 1.49 12.18 17.79
CA PRO A 14 1.88 12.19 16.40
C PRO A 14 1.70 13.61 15.84
N PRO A 15 2.56 14.05 14.91
CA PRO A 15 2.49 15.40 14.36
C PRO A 15 1.08 15.66 13.80
N CYS A 16 0.48 16.79 14.19
CA CYS A 16 -0.82 17.20 13.68
C CYS A 16 -0.69 17.54 12.20
N ILE A 17 -1.37 16.78 11.33
CA ILE A 17 -1.49 17.10 9.91
C ILE A 17 -2.34 18.39 9.79
N PRO A 18 -1.89 19.38 9.01
CA PRO A 18 -2.63 20.64 8.87
C PRO A 18 -3.99 20.42 8.20
N ALA A 19 -5.01 21.13 8.68
CA ALA A 19 -6.38 21.01 8.19
C ALA A 19 -6.53 21.35 6.68
N SER A 20 -5.58 22.10 6.11
CA SER A 20 -5.53 22.38 4.67
C SER A 20 -5.38 21.11 3.81
N LEU A 21 -4.88 20.01 4.37
CA LEU A 21 -4.72 18.74 3.68
C LEU A 21 -5.91 17.79 3.86
N ASP A 22 -6.90 18.16 4.68
CA ASP A 22 -8.09 17.32 4.90
C ASP A 22 -8.88 17.12 3.60
N GLY A 23 -8.88 18.12 2.71
CA GLY A 23 -9.51 18.03 1.39
C GLY A 23 -8.98 16.93 0.47
N LEU A 24 -7.79 16.36 0.75
CA LEU A 24 -7.19 15.28 -0.03
C LEU A 24 -7.60 13.87 0.45
N SER A 25 -8.21 13.75 1.63
CA SER A 25 -8.44 12.45 2.28
C SER A 25 -9.69 11.74 1.76
N THR A 26 -10.79 12.47 1.53
CA THR A 26 -12.03 11.91 0.96
C THR A 26 -11.92 11.58 -0.54
N PRO A 27 -11.24 12.40 -1.37
CA PRO A 27 -10.98 12.05 -2.77
C PRO A 27 -9.97 10.93 -2.97
N GLN A 28 -9.31 10.43 -1.91
CA GLN A 28 -8.27 9.40 -2.01
C GLN A 28 -8.74 8.16 -2.79
N ALA A 29 -10.01 7.75 -2.64
CA ALA A 29 -10.56 6.64 -3.41
C ALA A 29 -10.51 6.87 -4.94
N PHE A 30 -10.60 8.12 -5.39
CA PHE A 30 -10.58 8.50 -6.81
C PHE A 30 -9.19 8.90 -7.29
N THR A 31 -8.36 9.48 -6.41
CA THR A 31 -6.99 9.90 -6.75
C THR A 31 -5.97 8.77 -6.64
N PHE A 32 -6.30 7.68 -5.92
CA PHE A 32 -5.41 6.54 -5.71
C PHE A 32 -4.91 5.91 -7.01
N LEU A 33 -5.82 5.51 -7.92
CA LEU A 33 -5.42 4.87 -9.18
C LEU A 33 -4.60 5.80 -10.08
N PRO A 34 -5.02 7.06 -10.34
CA PRO A 34 -4.18 8.01 -11.08
C PRO A 34 -2.81 8.25 -10.44
N ALA A 35 -2.74 8.32 -9.10
CA ALA A 35 -1.48 8.53 -8.38
C ALA A 35 -0.50 7.35 -8.55
N LEU A 36 -1.00 6.12 -8.68
CA LEU A 36 -0.16 4.95 -8.96
C LEU A 36 0.53 5.03 -10.32
N GLY A 37 -0.10 5.68 -11.31
CA GLY A 37 0.53 5.97 -12.59
C GLY A 37 1.77 6.88 -12.46
N ALA A 38 1.77 7.81 -11.50
CA ALA A 38 2.95 8.62 -11.20
C ALA A 38 3.99 7.86 -10.34
N TYR A 39 3.54 6.96 -9.46
CA TYR A 39 4.43 6.26 -8.52
C TYR A 39 5.45 5.34 -9.21
N VAL A 40 5.09 4.74 -10.34
CA VAL A 40 5.98 3.82 -11.08
C VAL A 40 7.27 4.47 -11.58
N PHE A 41 7.30 5.79 -11.79
CA PHE A 41 8.54 6.52 -12.12
C PHE A 41 9.55 6.49 -10.97
N VAL A 42 9.07 6.40 -9.72
CA VAL A 42 9.93 6.18 -8.56
C VAL A 42 10.59 4.81 -8.67
N PHE A 43 9.85 3.75 -9.03
CA PHE A 43 10.42 2.42 -9.24
C PHE A 43 11.47 2.38 -10.36
N ALA A 44 11.22 3.10 -11.46
CA ALA A 44 12.18 3.21 -12.55
C ALA A 44 13.54 3.73 -12.05
N PHE A 45 13.55 4.69 -11.11
CA PHE A 45 14.78 5.19 -10.50
C PHE A 45 15.34 4.25 -9.42
N THR A 46 14.50 3.75 -8.51
CA THR A 46 14.97 2.96 -7.36
C THR A 46 15.54 1.62 -7.76
N ILE A 47 15.02 0.96 -8.81
CA ILE A 47 15.56 -0.30 -9.33
C ILE A 47 16.98 -0.10 -9.85
N ARG A 48 17.24 0.99 -10.59
CA ARG A 48 18.58 1.30 -11.11
C ARG A 48 19.55 1.64 -10.00
N LYS A 49 19.10 2.45 -9.04
CA LYS A 49 19.88 2.75 -7.83
C LYS A 49 20.23 1.46 -7.08
N TYR A 50 19.27 0.55 -6.91
CA TYR A 50 19.49 -0.73 -6.26
C TYR A 50 20.53 -1.57 -6.99
N ALA A 51 20.43 -1.70 -8.32
CA ALA A 51 21.39 -2.43 -9.13
C ALA A 51 22.81 -1.88 -8.98
N VAL A 52 22.99 -0.56 -8.99
CA VAL A 52 24.30 0.09 -8.76
C VAL A 52 24.83 -0.20 -7.34
N VAL A 53 23.99 0.02 -6.32
CA VAL A 53 24.39 -0.18 -4.91
C VAL A 53 24.76 -1.63 -4.63
N LYS A 54 24.05 -2.58 -5.23
CA LYS A 54 24.30 -4.02 -5.09
C LYS A 54 25.33 -4.56 -6.08
N LYS A 55 25.93 -3.72 -6.92
CA LYS A 55 26.93 -4.09 -7.93
C LYS A 55 26.43 -5.17 -8.89
N LEU A 56 25.14 -5.12 -9.23
CA LEU A 56 24.50 -6.01 -10.20
C LEU A 56 24.80 -5.51 -11.62
N TRP A 57 26.07 -5.57 -12.02
CA TRP A 57 26.55 -4.94 -13.26
C TRP A 57 25.94 -5.56 -14.52
N HIS A 58 25.65 -6.86 -14.51
CA HIS A 58 24.97 -7.53 -15.63
C HIS A 58 23.54 -7.02 -15.79
N GLU A 59 22.79 -6.89 -14.69
CA GLU A 59 21.44 -6.30 -14.69
C GLU A 59 21.46 -4.84 -15.18
N LEU A 60 22.45 -4.06 -14.73
CA LEU A 60 22.63 -2.69 -15.18
C LEU A 60 22.97 -2.61 -16.68
N ALA A 61 23.84 -3.48 -17.17
CA ALA A 61 24.18 -3.56 -18.58
C ALA A 61 22.96 -3.92 -19.44
N LEU A 62 22.14 -4.88 -19.00
CA LEU A 62 20.87 -5.23 -19.66
C LEU A 62 19.88 -4.05 -19.68
N MET A 63 19.75 -3.31 -18.59
CA MET A 63 18.93 -2.11 -18.55
C MET A 63 19.42 -1.02 -19.51
N ILE A 64 20.73 -0.78 -19.58
CA ILE A 64 21.32 0.19 -20.53
C ILE A 64 21.11 -0.29 -21.97
N ALA A 65 21.36 -1.57 -22.24
CA ALA A 65 21.15 -2.16 -23.56
C ALA A 65 19.70 -2.04 -24.00
N HIS A 66 18.73 -2.27 -23.11
CA HIS A 66 17.31 -2.05 -23.40
C HIS A 66 17.03 -0.63 -23.91
N TYR A 67 17.55 0.40 -23.22
CA TYR A 67 17.35 1.79 -23.65
C TYR A 67 18.10 2.14 -24.94
N ALA A 68 19.30 1.61 -25.13
CA ALA A 68 20.07 1.81 -26.36
C ALA A 68 19.37 1.16 -27.57
N MET A 69 18.88 -0.08 -27.41
CA MET A 69 18.12 -0.79 -28.46
C MET A 69 16.81 -0.07 -28.77
N PHE A 70 16.08 0.41 -27.75
CA PHE A 70 14.86 1.17 -27.96
C PHE A 70 15.13 2.48 -28.70
N TYR A 71 16.16 3.23 -28.29
CA TYR A 71 16.56 4.46 -28.99
C TYR A 71 16.94 4.19 -30.45
N TYR A 72 17.71 3.13 -30.70
CA TYR A 72 18.04 2.72 -32.06
C TYR A 72 16.79 2.37 -32.89
N ALA A 73 15.83 1.65 -32.31
CA ALA A 73 14.56 1.34 -32.96
C ALA A 73 13.73 2.61 -33.27
N LEU A 74 13.74 3.62 -32.39
CA LEU A 74 13.09 4.91 -32.68
C LEU A 74 13.70 5.59 -33.91
N GLN A 75 15.03 5.59 -34.01
CA GLN A 75 15.73 6.18 -35.16
C GLN A 75 15.36 5.44 -36.45
N LEU A 76 15.33 4.11 -36.43
CA LEU A 76 14.89 3.30 -37.58
C LEU A 76 13.44 3.56 -37.97
N ALA A 77 12.58 3.85 -36.99
CA ALA A 77 11.18 4.20 -37.22
C ALA A 77 10.99 5.67 -37.68
N GLY A 78 12.05 6.47 -37.76
CA GLY A 78 11.96 7.91 -38.06
C GLY A 78 11.23 8.71 -36.97
N ALA A 79 11.13 8.17 -35.76
CA ALA A 79 10.42 8.78 -34.64
C ALA A 79 11.30 9.81 -33.92
N SER A 80 10.68 10.88 -33.42
CA SER A 80 11.39 11.87 -32.63
C SER A 80 11.68 11.36 -31.21
N LEU A 81 12.69 11.94 -30.54
CA LEU A 81 12.93 11.69 -29.12
C LEU A 81 11.70 12.00 -28.26
N GLY A 82 10.95 13.06 -28.61
CA GLY A 82 9.70 13.42 -27.93
C GLY A 82 8.65 12.31 -28.01
N SER A 83 8.52 11.67 -29.17
CA SER A 83 7.64 10.51 -29.38
C SER A 83 8.08 9.32 -28.52
N GLY A 84 9.39 9.08 -28.41
CA GLY A 84 9.96 8.05 -27.54
C GLY A 84 9.70 8.28 -26.05
N LEU A 85 9.88 9.51 -25.58
CA LEU A 85 9.58 9.90 -24.20
C LEU A 85 8.08 9.76 -23.92
N ALA A 86 7.22 10.22 -24.83
CA ALA A 86 5.78 10.07 -24.70
C ALA A 86 5.35 8.60 -24.61
N PHE A 87 5.96 7.72 -25.43
CA PHE A 87 5.73 6.27 -25.38
C PHE A 87 6.09 5.69 -24.01
N TYR A 88 7.30 5.95 -23.50
CA TYR A 88 7.71 5.42 -22.19
C TYR A 88 6.87 6.00 -21.06
N CYS A 89 6.65 7.31 -21.02
CA CYS A 89 5.90 7.93 -19.93
C CYS A 89 4.46 7.42 -19.89
N THR A 90 3.82 7.24 -21.04
CA THR A 90 2.48 6.69 -21.14
C THR A 90 2.45 5.22 -20.74
N GLY A 91 3.39 4.41 -21.24
CA GLY A 91 3.51 3.00 -20.89
C GLY A 91 3.76 2.78 -19.39
N TYR A 92 4.67 3.56 -18.80
CA TYR A 92 4.93 3.54 -17.36
C TYR A 92 3.68 3.93 -16.58
N ALA A 93 3.01 5.04 -16.92
CA ALA A 93 1.80 5.47 -16.24
C ALA A 93 0.70 4.40 -16.26
N TRP A 94 0.46 3.78 -17.42
CA TRP A 94 -0.49 2.66 -17.55
C TRP A 94 -0.07 1.44 -16.74
N GLN A 95 1.22 1.08 -16.76
CA GLN A 95 1.76 -0.01 -15.95
C GLN A 95 1.52 0.25 -14.45
N GLY A 96 1.75 1.48 -13.98
CA GLY A 96 1.52 1.87 -12.58
C GLY A 96 0.05 1.71 -12.18
N ILE A 97 -0.87 2.18 -13.02
CA ILE A 97 -2.32 2.02 -12.82
C ILE A 97 -2.71 0.53 -12.81
N TYR A 98 -2.26 -0.23 -13.81
CA TYR A 98 -2.56 -1.66 -13.95
C TYR A 98 -2.08 -2.47 -12.75
N LEU A 99 -0.80 -2.31 -12.39
CA LEU A 99 -0.18 -3.09 -11.31
C LEU A 99 -0.76 -2.68 -9.96
N GLY A 100 -0.90 -1.37 -9.72
CA GLY A 100 -1.48 -0.86 -8.50
C GLY A 100 -2.95 -1.22 -8.32
N PHE A 101 -3.73 -1.29 -9.40
CA PHE A 101 -5.11 -1.78 -9.37
C PHE A 101 -5.17 -3.24 -8.94
N PHE A 102 -4.48 -4.15 -9.64
CA PHE A 102 -4.56 -5.58 -9.36
C PHE A 102 -3.94 -5.96 -8.01
N PHE A 103 -2.82 -5.35 -7.63
CA PHE A 103 -2.26 -5.51 -6.29
C PHE A 103 -3.20 -4.93 -5.22
N GLY A 104 -3.86 -3.82 -5.54
CA GLY A 104 -4.95 -3.18 -4.79
C GLY A 104 -6.04 -4.14 -4.33
N LEU A 105 -6.50 -4.98 -5.25
CA LEU A 105 -7.59 -5.93 -5.01
C LEU A 105 -7.26 -6.96 -3.93
N SER A 106 -5.98 -7.26 -3.72
CA SER A 106 -5.54 -8.31 -2.81
C SER A 106 -4.97 -7.79 -1.48
N HIS A 107 -4.54 -6.51 -1.39
CA HIS A 107 -3.75 -6.02 -0.24
C HIS A 107 -4.19 -4.68 0.40
N PHE A 108 -5.14 -3.93 -0.16
CA PHE A 108 -5.33 -2.52 0.25
C PHE A 108 -6.47 -2.21 1.22
N ALA A 109 -7.46 -3.10 1.40
CA ALA A 109 -8.72 -2.76 2.07
C ALA A 109 -9.16 -3.75 3.14
N VAL A 110 -8.19 -4.30 3.86
CA VAL A 110 -8.42 -5.24 4.96
C VAL A 110 -8.08 -4.63 6.31
N GLU A 111 -8.40 -5.37 7.36
CA GLU A 111 -8.24 -4.95 8.74
C GLU A 111 -6.79 -4.58 9.08
N ARG A 112 -6.64 -3.65 10.03
CA ARG A 112 -5.33 -3.30 10.56
C ARG A 112 -4.78 -4.50 11.34
N VAL A 113 -3.70 -5.07 10.82
CA VAL A 113 -2.99 -6.17 11.46
C VAL A 113 -2.41 -5.71 12.82
N PRO A 114 -2.61 -6.47 13.91
CA PRO A 114 -2.00 -6.18 15.21
C PRO A 114 -0.46 -6.14 15.11
N SER A 115 0.19 -5.26 15.87
CA SER A 115 1.66 -5.19 15.88
C SER A 115 2.34 -6.43 16.45
N THR A 116 1.58 -7.29 17.12
CA THR A 116 2.03 -8.57 17.69
C THR A 116 1.81 -9.75 16.75
N ALA A 117 1.19 -9.54 15.59
CA ALA A 117 0.91 -10.61 14.66
C ALA A 117 2.21 -11.20 14.11
N THR A 118 2.24 -12.52 14.02
CA THR A 118 3.25 -13.26 13.26
C THR A 118 3.17 -12.90 11.78
N TRP A 119 4.20 -13.26 11.03
CA TRP A 119 4.19 -13.04 9.58
C TRP A 119 3.05 -13.77 8.87
N LEU A 120 2.72 -15.00 9.30
CA LEU A 120 1.62 -15.78 8.72
C LEU A 120 0.27 -15.12 9.00
N GLU A 121 0.02 -14.71 10.25
CA GLU A 121 -1.19 -13.98 10.63
C GLU A 121 -1.30 -12.67 9.84
N SER A 122 -0.21 -11.91 9.74
CA SER A 122 -0.18 -10.66 8.98
C SER A 122 -0.51 -10.89 7.51
N SER A 123 0.01 -11.97 6.92
CA SER A 123 -0.22 -12.32 5.52
C SER A 123 -1.66 -12.76 5.30
N MET A 124 -2.25 -13.59 6.17
CA MET A 124 -3.63 -14.07 6.00
C MET A 124 -4.67 -12.98 6.32
N ILE A 125 -4.46 -12.21 7.40
CA ILE A 125 -5.34 -11.10 7.76
C ILE A 125 -5.25 -9.99 6.71
N GLY A 126 -4.04 -9.74 6.21
CA GLY A 126 -3.68 -8.68 5.28
C GLY A 126 -3.96 -8.98 3.80
N THR A 127 -4.50 -10.15 3.47
CA THR A 127 -4.62 -10.58 2.06
C THR A 127 -6.01 -11.12 1.75
N VAL A 128 -6.43 -10.88 0.51
CA VAL A 128 -7.66 -11.41 -0.08
C VAL A 128 -7.30 -12.01 -1.43
N ASP A 129 -7.85 -13.19 -1.70
CA ASP A 129 -7.89 -13.74 -3.04
C ASP A 129 -9.15 -13.30 -3.77
N TRP A 130 -9.08 -13.25 -5.11
CA TRP A 130 -10.25 -12.93 -5.91
C TRP A 130 -10.29 -13.66 -7.24
N GLY A 131 -11.49 -13.78 -7.81
CA GLY A 131 -11.71 -14.46 -9.09
C GLY A 131 -11.52 -15.99 -9.03
N GLY A 132 -11.34 -16.53 -7.83
CA GLY A 132 -11.08 -17.94 -7.56
C GLY A 132 -9.94 -18.53 -8.38
N SER A 133 -10.06 -19.82 -8.73
CA SER A 133 -9.08 -20.54 -9.54
C SER A 133 -9.16 -20.23 -11.05
N SER A 134 -9.74 -19.10 -11.44
CA SER A 134 -9.88 -18.71 -12.85
C SER A 134 -8.51 -18.48 -13.51
N ALA A 135 -8.24 -19.23 -14.58
CA ALA A 135 -7.08 -19.03 -15.45
C ALA A 135 -7.05 -17.61 -16.03
N PHE A 136 -8.21 -17.14 -16.50
CA PHE A 136 -8.36 -15.81 -17.08
C PHE A 136 -8.01 -14.70 -16.07
N CYS A 137 -8.55 -14.77 -14.85
CA CYS A 137 -8.22 -13.80 -13.80
C CYS A 137 -6.73 -13.83 -13.45
N GLY A 138 -6.10 -15.00 -13.48
CA GLY A 138 -4.65 -15.13 -13.35
C GLY A 138 -3.92 -14.37 -14.45
N TYR A 139 -4.12 -14.74 -15.72
CA TYR A 139 -3.37 -14.10 -16.81
C TYR A 139 -3.60 -12.60 -16.93
N VAL A 140 -4.85 -12.13 -16.80
CA VAL A 140 -5.17 -10.70 -16.93
C VAL A 140 -4.63 -9.85 -15.78
N SER A 141 -4.29 -10.45 -14.64
CA SER A 141 -3.71 -9.75 -13.49
C SER A 141 -2.21 -10.01 -13.32
N GLY A 142 -1.60 -10.87 -14.14
CA GLY A 142 -0.24 -11.36 -13.89
C GLY A 142 -0.13 -12.26 -12.66
N PHE A 143 -1.17 -13.05 -12.40
CA PHE A 143 -1.35 -13.95 -11.26
C PHE A 143 -1.45 -13.27 -9.89
N LEU A 144 -1.84 -11.99 -9.86
CA LEU A 144 -2.04 -11.23 -8.62
C LEU A 144 -3.39 -11.51 -7.92
N ASN A 145 -4.13 -12.51 -8.39
CA ASN A 145 -5.45 -12.85 -7.89
C ASN A 145 -5.45 -13.93 -6.80
N ILE A 146 -4.34 -14.66 -6.65
CA ILE A 146 -4.13 -15.76 -5.69
C ILE A 146 -2.90 -15.40 -4.84
N GLN A 147 -3.11 -14.60 -3.81
CA GLN A 147 -2.03 -14.02 -3.02
C GLN A 147 -1.88 -14.70 -1.65
N ILE A 148 -2.93 -15.31 -1.10
CA ILE A 148 -2.83 -16.05 0.16
C ILE A 148 -1.85 -17.21 0.01
N GLU A 149 -2.01 -18.00 -1.05
CA GLU A 149 -1.12 -19.11 -1.39
C GLU A 149 0.28 -18.62 -1.71
N HIS A 150 0.41 -17.49 -2.43
CA HIS A 150 1.72 -16.90 -2.71
C HIS A 150 2.45 -16.56 -1.42
N HIS A 151 1.77 -16.01 -0.42
CA HIS A 151 2.39 -15.76 0.88
C HIS A 151 2.71 -17.05 1.61
N MET A 152 1.87 -18.08 1.55
CA MET A 152 2.19 -19.35 2.22
C MET A 152 3.33 -20.14 1.55
N ALA A 153 3.47 -20.03 0.22
CA ALA A 153 4.44 -20.74 -0.59
C ALA A 153 5.10 -19.80 -1.62
N PRO A 154 5.89 -18.81 -1.20
CA PRO A 154 6.41 -17.74 -2.08
C PRO A 154 7.39 -18.24 -3.13
N GLN A 155 7.94 -19.44 -2.95
CA GLN A 155 8.84 -20.09 -3.90
C GLN A 155 8.09 -20.90 -4.97
N MET A 156 6.79 -21.12 -4.80
CA MET A 156 5.99 -21.84 -5.78
C MET A 156 5.73 -20.92 -7.00
N PRO A 157 5.91 -21.43 -8.23
CA PRO A 157 5.51 -20.70 -9.43
C PRO A 157 4.05 -20.27 -9.36
N MET A 158 3.76 -19.03 -9.77
CA MET A 158 2.45 -18.39 -9.59
C MET A 158 1.32 -19.17 -10.28
N GLU A 159 1.62 -19.80 -11.41
CA GLU A 159 0.72 -20.67 -12.18
C GLU A 159 0.28 -21.92 -11.40
N ASN A 160 1.10 -22.38 -10.45
CA ASN A 160 0.87 -23.60 -9.68
C ASN A 160 0.17 -23.36 -8.34
N LEU A 161 0.01 -22.10 -7.91
CA LEU A 161 -0.60 -21.77 -6.62
C LEU A 161 -2.01 -22.34 -6.44
N ARG A 162 -2.75 -22.54 -7.55
CA ARG A 162 -4.07 -23.19 -7.52
C ARG A 162 -4.04 -24.61 -6.96
N GLN A 163 -2.91 -25.31 -7.07
CA GLN A 163 -2.76 -26.69 -6.65
C GLN A 163 -2.76 -26.83 -5.12
N ILE A 164 -2.24 -25.82 -4.40
CA ILE A 164 -2.15 -25.82 -2.93
C ILE A 164 -3.31 -25.09 -2.25
N ARG A 165 -4.29 -24.59 -3.02
CA ARG A 165 -5.42 -23.81 -2.50
C ARG A 165 -6.20 -24.54 -1.40
N ALA A 166 -6.44 -25.84 -1.60
CA ALA A 166 -7.15 -26.67 -0.62
C ALA A 166 -6.35 -26.81 0.69
N ASP A 167 -5.05 -27.05 0.59
CA ASP A 167 -4.16 -27.18 1.74
C ASP A 167 -4.03 -25.87 2.51
N CYS A 168 -3.95 -24.74 1.81
CA CYS A 168 -3.93 -23.41 2.39
C CYS A 168 -5.24 -23.09 3.14
N LYS A 169 -6.40 -23.43 2.57
CA LYS A 169 -7.71 -23.30 3.24
C LYS A 169 -7.79 -24.15 4.51
N ALA A 170 -7.42 -25.42 4.43
CA ALA A 170 -7.42 -26.33 5.57
C ALA A 170 -6.45 -25.88 6.68
N SER A 171 -5.29 -25.35 6.29
CA SER A 171 -4.32 -24.79 7.22
C SER A 171 -4.84 -23.53 7.91
N ALA A 172 -5.49 -22.63 7.16
CA ALA A 172 -6.11 -21.43 7.72
C ALA A 172 -7.20 -21.81 8.75
N GLU A 173 -8.07 -22.76 8.43
CA GLU A 173 -9.09 -23.27 9.34
C GLU A 173 -8.49 -23.87 10.62
N LYS A 174 -7.48 -24.74 10.48
CA LYS A 174 -6.78 -25.36 11.62
C LYS A 174 -6.14 -24.33 12.55
N LEU A 175 -5.67 -23.23 12.01
CA LEU A 175 -5.02 -22.15 12.76
C LEU A 175 -6.01 -21.07 13.23
N GLY A 176 -7.30 -21.17 12.88
CA GLY A 176 -8.30 -20.15 13.18
C GLY A 176 -8.05 -18.82 12.47
N LEU A 177 -7.39 -18.85 11.31
CA LEU A 177 -7.02 -17.67 10.53
C LEU A 177 -8.02 -17.43 9.38
N PRO A 178 -8.26 -16.15 9.00
CA PRO A 178 -9.19 -15.85 7.93
C PRO A 178 -8.62 -16.29 6.57
N TYR A 179 -9.46 -16.97 5.79
CA TYR A 179 -9.22 -17.21 4.38
C TYR A 179 -10.27 -16.46 3.57
N ARG A 180 -9.90 -15.33 2.96
CA ARG A 180 -10.83 -14.43 2.25
C ARG A 180 -10.73 -14.63 0.75
N GLU A 181 -11.83 -15.05 0.13
CA GLU A 181 -11.95 -15.21 -1.32
C GLU A 181 -13.18 -14.46 -1.81
N LEU A 182 -13.00 -13.57 -2.78
CA LEU A 182 -14.07 -12.74 -3.34
C LEU A 182 -14.23 -12.96 -4.85
N SER A 183 -15.38 -12.56 -5.38
CA SER A 183 -15.48 -12.32 -6.83
C SER A 183 -14.66 -11.09 -7.21
N PHE A 184 -14.29 -10.94 -8.50
CA PHE A 184 -13.61 -9.73 -8.98
C PHE A 184 -14.38 -8.46 -8.60
N ALA A 185 -15.69 -8.42 -8.83
CA ALA A 185 -16.54 -7.30 -8.46
C ALA A 185 -16.57 -7.08 -6.93
N GLY A 186 -16.54 -8.16 -6.14
CA GLY A 186 -16.44 -8.10 -4.69
C GLY A 186 -15.13 -7.46 -4.22
N ALA A 187 -14.00 -7.85 -4.80
CA ALA A 187 -12.69 -7.28 -4.48
C ALA A 187 -12.57 -5.80 -4.89
N VAL A 188 -13.08 -5.44 -6.08
CA VAL A 188 -13.14 -4.04 -6.52
C VAL A 188 -13.99 -3.21 -5.57
N LYS A 189 -15.17 -3.72 -5.17
CA LYS A 189 -16.04 -3.05 -4.21
C LYS A 189 -15.35 -2.91 -2.86
N LEU A 190 -14.69 -3.96 -2.37
CA LEU A 190 -13.95 -3.92 -1.10
C LEU A 190 -12.86 -2.84 -1.14
N MET A 191 -12.04 -2.82 -2.20
CA MET A 191 -10.99 -1.82 -2.37
C MET A 191 -11.55 -0.39 -2.37
N MET A 192 -12.56 -0.12 -3.21
CA MET A 192 -13.10 1.23 -3.36
C MET A 192 -13.84 1.72 -2.12
N VAL A 193 -14.68 0.87 -1.51
CA VAL A 193 -15.40 1.21 -0.28
C VAL A 193 -14.44 1.31 0.90
N GLY A 194 -13.42 0.45 0.98
CA GLY A 194 -12.38 0.49 1.99
C GLY A 194 -11.63 1.81 1.96
N LEU A 195 -11.08 2.19 0.81
CA LEU A 195 -10.38 3.48 0.64
C LEU A 195 -11.27 4.66 1.03
N TRP A 196 -12.53 4.65 0.61
CA TRP A 196 -13.49 5.71 0.93
C TRP A 196 -13.84 5.77 2.42
N ARG A 197 -14.03 4.62 3.09
CA ARG A 197 -14.28 4.55 4.54
C ARG A 197 -13.06 5.01 5.32
N THR A 198 -11.88 4.47 5.01
CA THR A 198 -10.62 4.86 5.66
C THR A 198 -10.37 6.35 5.56
N GLY A 199 -10.59 6.95 4.38
CA GLY A 199 -10.47 8.40 4.19
C GLY A 199 -11.42 9.20 5.09
N ARG A 200 -12.68 8.76 5.25
CA ARG A 200 -13.65 9.42 6.13
C ARG A 200 -13.31 9.22 7.61
N ASP A 201 -13.01 7.99 8.02
CA ASP A 201 -12.75 7.65 9.41
C ASP A 201 -11.52 8.42 9.91
N GLU A 202 -10.48 8.54 9.09
CA GLU A 202 -9.30 9.36 9.38
C GLU A 202 -9.66 10.85 9.53
N LEU A 203 -10.52 11.40 8.66
CA LEU A 203 -10.97 12.79 8.80
C LEU A 203 -11.76 13.04 10.08
N GLN A 204 -12.61 12.08 10.47
CA GLN A 204 -13.34 12.15 11.73
C GLN A 204 -12.38 12.12 12.93
N LEU A 205 -11.43 11.18 12.93
CA LEU A 205 -10.40 11.07 13.98
C LEU A 205 -9.55 12.35 14.10
N ARG A 206 -9.21 13.00 12.98
CA ARG A 206 -8.50 14.30 12.99
C ARG A 206 -9.36 15.41 13.58
N SER A 207 -10.64 15.47 13.22
CA SER A 207 -11.58 16.44 13.76
C SER A 207 -11.70 16.31 15.28
N ASP A 208 -11.88 15.08 15.77
CA ASP A 208 -12.04 14.79 17.20
C ASP A 208 -10.76 15.09 17.98
N ARG A 209 -9.59 14.76 17.43
CA ARG A 209 -8.28 15.11 18.02
C ARG A 209 -8.11 16.63 18.17
N ARG A 210 -8.56 17.41 17.17
CA ARG A 210 -8.51 18.89 17.23
C ARG A 210 -9.47 19.45 18.28
N LYS A 211 -10.69 18.91 18.37
CA LYS A 211 -11.66 19.31 19.41
C LYS A 211 -11.09 19.02 20.80
N TYR A 212 -10.59 17.81 21.02
CA TYR A 212 -9.97 17.41 22.29
C TYR A 212 -8.80 18.32 22.68
N SER A 213 -7.88 18.60 21.76
CA SER A 213 -6.73 19.48 22.02
C SER A 213 -7.16 20.92 22.36
N ARG A 214 -8.20 21.46 21.68
CA ARG A 214 -8.76 22.77 22.03
C ARG A 214 -9.38 22.77 23.41
N THR A 215 -10.19 21.78 23.75
CA THR A 215 -10.79 21.64 25.08
C THR A 215 -9.71 21.57 26.16
N GLN A 216 -8.65 20.81 25.94
CA GLN A 216 -7.53 20.72 26.89
C GLN A 216 -6.81 22.06 27.07
N ALA A 217 -6.62 22.83 25.99
CA ALA A 217 -6.06 24.18 26.05
C ALA A 217 -6.96 25.16 26.82
N TYR A 218 -8.29 25.11 26.60
CA TYR A 218 -9.25 25.93 27.35
C TYR A 218 -9.26 25.59 28.85
N MET A 219 -9.24 24.30 29.20
CA MET A 219 -9.20 23.86 30.60
C MET A 219 -7.90 24.29 31.29
N ALA A 220 -6.76 24.19 30.59
CA ALA A 220 -5.47 24.66 31.11
C ALA A 220 -5.46 26.18 31.33
N ALA A 221 -5.97 26.95 30.38
CA ALA A 221 -6.09 28.40 30.51
C ALA A 221 -7.02 28.80 31.66
N ALA A 222 -8.18 28.14 31.78
CA ALA A 222 -9.12 28.38 32.88
C ALA A 222 -8.49 28.03 34.25
N SER A 223 -7.77 26.91 34.34
CA SER A 223 -7.05 26.54 35.57
C SER A 223 -6.00 27.58 35.97
N ALA A 224 -5.23 28.07 35.00
CA ALA A 224 -4.23 29.12 35.26
C ALA A 224 -4.86 30.43 35.74
N VAL A 225 -6.03 30.81 35.18
CA VAL A 225 -6.78 31.98 35.66
C VAL A 225 -7.27 31.78 37.10
N VAL A 226 -7.81 30.59 37.43
CA VAL A 226 -8.26 30.26 38.79
C VAL A 226 -7.10 30.25 39.78
N GLU A 227 -5.93 29.75 39.39
CA GLU A 227 -4.72 29.78 40.22
C GLU A 227 -4.26 31.20 40.51
N ASN A 228 -4.24 32.08 39.50
CA ASN A 228 -3.90 33.49 39.69
C ASN A 228 -4.88 34.19 40.63
N LEU A 229 -6.18 33.98 40.47
CA LEU A 229 -7.20 34.57 41.34
C LEU A 229 -7.15 34.07 42.80
N LYS A 230 -6.53 32.91 43.06
CA LYS A 230 -6.31 32.39 44.42
C LYS A 230 -5.00 32.88 45.04
N ALA A 231 -4.11 33.44 44.25
CA ALA A 231 -2.82 33.96 44.71
C ALA A 231 -2.92 35.43 45.15
N ASP A 232 -3.98 36.13 44.74
CA ASP A 232 -4.38 37.48 45.18
C ASP A 232 -5.28 37.43 46.44
#